data_AF-A0A834YJW8-F1
#
_entry.id   AF-A0A834YJW8-F1
#
_cell.length_a   1.000
_cell.length_b   1.000
_cell.length_c   1.000
_cell.angle_alpha   90.00
_cell.angle_beta   90.00
_cell.angle_gamma   90.00
#
_symmetry.space_group_name_H-M   'P 1'
#
loop_
_entity.id
_entity.type
_entity.pdbx_description
1 polymer ?
#
loop_
_entity_poly.entity_id
_entity_poly.type
_entity_poly.pdbx_seq_one_letter_code
_entity_poly.pdbx_strand_id
1 'polypeptide(L)'
;MDTSLLSLFVFVLVGRVLGSMPTESSFDQYYNISWGDGHFLSLDQGREIQLSMDNSSGAGFGSKLSYGSGFFHLRIKLPEKDSAGVITAFYLTSHTNNHDELDFEFLGNKEGKPITLQTNVFANGQGNREQRIHLWFYVDKIPIRVFKNNTMIGVSYPSQPMQVEASLWDGDSWATDGGQTKTNWSHAPFKAHFQGFNIDGCPYNLHSKPCDSSIFWWDKEKYWSLSSTEQRVYEAMRNKYMNYDYCNDRPRYPIPPPECPQ
;
A
#
# COMPACT_ATOMS: atom_id res chain seq x y z
N MET A 1 12.22 2.01 -54.76
CA MET A 1 11.05 1.54 -55.52
C MET A 1 10.67 0.19 -54.93
N ASP A 2 10.09 0.22 -53.74
CA ASP A 2 8.65 0.40 -53.47
C ASP A 2 7.87 -0.89 -53.63
N THR A 3 7.40 -1.44 -52.51
CA THR A 3 6.02 -1.92 -52.34
C THR A 3 5.72 -1.94 -50.84
N SER A 4 5.30 -0.79 -50.31
CA SER A 4 4.65 -0.72 -49.00
C SER A 4 3.17 -1.09 -49.18
N LEU A 5 2.73 -2.18 -48.53
CA LEU A 5 1.32 -2.51 -48.38
C LEU A 5 0.65 -1.50 -47.43
N LEU A 6 -0.30 -0.72 -47.95
CA LEU A 6 -1.25 0.03 -47.13
C LEU A 6 -2.26 -0.95 -46.53
N SER A 7 -2.17 -1.20 -45.22
CA SER A 7 -3.28 -1.77 -44.45
C SER A 7 -4.22 -0.62 -44.04
N LEU A 8 -5.42 -0.61 -44.61
CA LEU A 8 -6.52 0.28 -44.23
C LEU A 8 -7.13 -0.21 -42.91
N PHE A 9 -6.74 0.38 -41.77
CA PHE A 9 -7.47 0.20 -40.52
C PHE A 9 -8.67 1.15 -40.51
N VAL A 10 -9.87 0.60 -40.72
CA VAL A 10 -11.13 1.29 -40.44
C VAL A 10 -11.26 1.41 -38.92
N PHE A 11 -10.98 2.61 -38.38
CA PHE A 11 -11.32 2.94 -37.00
C PHE A 11 -12.83 3.12 -36.90
N VAL A 12 -13.54 2.11 -36.42
CA VAL A 12 -14.91 2.29 -35.91
C VAL A 12 -14.80 2.98 -34.56
N LEU A 13 -14.99 4.30 -34.53
CA LEU A 13 -15.24 5.07 -33.31
C LEU A 13 -16.61 4.68 -32.77
N VAL A 14 -16.67 3.58 -32.00
CA VAL A 14 -17.79 3.38 -31.06
C VAL A 14 -17.61 4.42 -29.97
N GLY A 15 -18.35 5.52 -30.09
CA GLY A 15 -18.44 6.55 -29.05
C GLY A 15 -18.91 5.92 -27.75
N ARG A 16 -17.96 5.51 -26.90
CA ARG A 16 -18.24 5.23 -25.51
C ARG A 16 -18.63 6.57 -24.91
N VAL A 17 -19.85 6.65 -24.39
CA VAL A 17 -20.20 7.66 -23.40
C VAL A 17 -19.12 7.58 -22.33
N LEU A 18 -18.25 8.60 -22.28
CA LEU A 18 -17.34 8.80 -21.17
C LEU A 18 -18.23 9.05 -19.97
N GLY A 19 -18.60 7.99 -19.24
CA GLY A 19 -19.06 8.16 -17.88
C GLY A 19 -17.99 8.96 -17.16
N SER A 20 -18.35 10.13 -16.64
CA SER A 20 -17.45 10.92 -15.81
C SER A 20 -16.86 9.99 -14.76
N MET A 21 -15.54 9.86 -14.71
CA MET A 21 -14.89 9.29 -13.53
C MET A 21 -15.49 10.00 -12.31
N PRO A 22 -15.91 9.28 -11.26
CA PRO A 22 -16.41 9.93 -10.07
C PRO A 22 -15.42 11.01 -9.65
N THR A 23 -15.94 12.22 -9.40
CA THR A 23 -15.12 13.35 -8.98
C THR A 23 -14.34 12.93 -7.74
N GLU A 24 -13.02 12.97 -7.83
CA GLU A 24 -12.13 12.60 -6.74
C GLU A 24 -12.43 13.44 -5.50
N SER A 25 -12.61 12.78 -4.37
CA SER A 25 -12.92 13.44 -3.12
C SER A 25 -11.70 14.16 -2.57
N SER A 26 -11.92 15.32 -1.94
CA SER A 26 -10.87 16.03 -1.23
C SER A 26 -10.46 15.27 0.04
N PHE A 27 -9.18 15.36 0.39
CA PHE A 27 -8.57 14.84 1.60
C PHE A 27 -9.41 15.06 2.87
N ASP A 28 -9.87 16.30 3.07
CA ASP A 28 -10.62 16.70 4.28
C ASP A 28 -11.96 15.99 4.42
N GLN A 29 -12.46 15.28 3.41
CA GLN A 29 -13.67 14.49 3.54
C GLN A 29 -13.44 13.23 4.38
N TYR A 30 -12.24 12.63 4.31
CA TYR A 30 -11.97 11.29 4.88
C TYR A 30 -10.82 11.26 5.88
N TYR A 31 -9.88 12.21 5.82
CA TYR A 31 -8.63 12.18 6.58
C TYR A 31 -8.43 13.45 7.42
N ASN A 32 -7.61 13.32 8.46
CA ASN A 32 -7.04 14.41 9.23
C ASN A 32 -5.51 14.30 9.21
N ILE A 33 -4.83 15.44 9.35
CA ILE A 33 -3.40 15.45 9.63
C ILE A 33 -3.19 14.87 11.04
N SER A 34 -2.25 13.93 11.17
CA SER A 34 -1.89 13.30 12.45
C SER A 34 -0.72 14.03 13.10
N TRP A 35 0.30 14.39 12.32
CA TRP A 35 1.49 15.11 12.79
C TRP A 35 2.27 15.72 11.60
N GLY A 36 3.27 16.56 11.91
CA GLY A 36 4.15 17.19 10.90
C GLY A 36 3.68 18.59 10.51
N ASP A 37 3.39 19.45 11.49
CA ASP A 37 3.00 20.84 11.24
C ASP A 37 4.03 21.55 10.34
N GLY A 38 3.55 22.19 9.26
CA GLY A 38 4.41 22.83 8.25
C GLY A 38 4.99 21.88 7.20
N HIS A 39 4.82 20.56 7.34
CA HIS A 39 5.26 19.53 6.39
C HIS A 39 4.13 18.96 5.54
N PHE A 40 3.03 19.71 5.44
CA PHE A 40 1.84 19.34 4.69
C PHE A 40 1.47 20.46 3.71
N LEU A 41 1.35 20.11 2.43
CA LEU A 41 0.86 21.04 1.40
C LEU A 41 -0.36 20.43 0.69
N SER A 42 -1.50 21.10 0.85
CA SER A 42 -2.74 20.82 0.13
C SER A 42 -2.69 21.44 -1.26
N LEU A 43 -2.89 20.61 -2.28
CA LEU A 43 -2.84 20.93 -3.71
C LEU A 43 -4.17 20.52 -4.36
N ASP A 44 -4.44 21.09 -5.54
CA ASP A 44 -5.64 20.78 -6.34
C ASP A 44 -6.96 20.77 -5.53
N GLN A 45 -7.19 21.83 -4.74
CA GLN A 45 -8.37 21.95 -3.87
C GLN A 45 -8.51 20.78 -2.87
N GLY A 46 -7.38 20.25 -2.38
CA GLY A 46 -7.34 19.13 -1.44
C GLY A 46 -7.45 17.76 -2.09
N ARG A 47 -7.44 17.65 -3.43
CA ARG A 47 -7.39 16.35 -4.12
C ARG A 47 -5.99 15.76 -4.23
N GLU A 48 -4.98 16.55 -3.89
CA GLU A 48 -3.60 16.09 -3.75
C GLU A 48 -2.99 16.64 -2.47
N ILE A 49 -2.34 15.76 -1.71
CA ILE A 49 -1.57 16.13 -0.53
C ILE A 49 -0.11 15.79 -0.77
N GLN A 50 0.77 16.75 -0.53
CA GLN A 50 2.21 16.53 -0.47
C GLN A 50 2.67 16.53 0.99
N LEU A 51 3.29 15.43 1.40
CA LEU A 51 4.05 15.35 2.64
C LEU A 51 5.51 15.69 2.34
N SER A 52 6.13 16.53 3.17
CA SER A 52 7.57 16.76 3.14
C SER A 52 8.27 16.17 4.35
N MET A 53 9.57 15.91 4.21
CA MET A 53 10.44 15.55 5.31
C MET A 53 11.78 16.26 5.17
N ASP A 54 12.24 16.88 6.26
CA ASP A 54 13.60 17.38 6.42
C ASP A 54 14.14 16.99 7.81
N ASN A 55 15.29 17.56 8.19
CA ASN A 55 15.94 17.19 9.44
C ASN A 55 15.16 17.59 10.71
N SER A 56 14.08 18.36 10.58
CA SER A 56 13.23 18.78 11.70
C SER A 56 12.10 17.79 11.96
N SER A 57 11.48 17.26 10.90
CA SER A 57 10.34 16.35 10.99
C SER A 57 10.00 15.75 9.63
N GLY A 58 9.24 14.66 9.67
CA GLY A 58 8.41 14.22 8.55
C GLY A 58 6.96 14.69 8.72
N ALA A 59 6.03 13.89 8.20
CA ALA A 59 4.60 14.11 8.41
C ALA A 59 3.78 12.82 8.26
N GLY A 60 2.54 12.85 8.74
CA GLY A 60 1.58 11.77 8.53
C GLY A 60 0.14 12.20 8.70
N PHE A 61 -0.77 11.41 8.13
CA PHE A 61 -2.22 11.61 8.20
C PHE A 61 -2.93 10.27 8.42
N GLY A 62 -4.13 10.34 8.98
CA GLY A 62 -4.96 9.19 9.29
C GLY A 62 -6.44 9.43 8.98
N SER A 63 -7.17 8.37 8.65
CA SER A 63 -8.60 8.46 8.36
C SER A 63 -9.36 8.90 9.61
N LYS A 64 -10.42 9.69 9.42
CA LYS A 64 -11.27 10.18 10.51
C LYS A 64 -12.00 9.07 11.28
N LEU A 65 -12.22 7.95 10.60
CA LEU A 65 -12.95 6.80 11.12
C LEU A 65 -12.05 5.56 11.10
N SER A 66 -12.41 4.59 11.93
CA SER A 66 -11.91 3.22 11.83
C SER A 66 -12.89 2.35 11.05
N TYR A 67 -12.37 1.35 10.35
CA TYR A 67 -13.14 0.49 9.46
C TYR A 67 -12.96 -0.98 9.84
N GLY A 68 -14.04 -1.76 9.84
CA GLY A 68 -13.99 -3.20 10.13
C GLY A 68 -13.65 -4.07 8.91
N SER A 69 -13.90 -3.57 7.71
CA SER A 69 -13.58 -4.20 6.42
C SER A 69 -13.62 -3.14 5.32
N GLY A 70 -13.06 -3.44 4.14
CA GLY A 70 -13.11 -2.52 3.02
C GLY A 70 -12.06 -2.75 1.95
N PHE A 71 -12.13 -1.91 0.92
CA PHE A 71 -11.12 -1.72 -0.08
C PHE A 71 -10.51 -0.33 0.09
N PHE A 72 -9.23 -0.30 0.48
CA PHE A 72 -8.51 0.92 0.81
C PHE A 72 -7.38 1.11 -0.20
N HIS A 73 -7.30 2.31 -0.77
CA HIS A 73 -6.30 2.62 -1.77
C HIS A 73 -5.85 4.06 -1.65
N LEU A 74 -4.61 4.32 -2.07
CA LEU A 74 -4.09 5.66 -2.36
C LEU A 74 -3.28 5.58 -3.64
N ARG A 75 -3.24 6.67 -4.40
CA ARG A 75 -2.24 6.86 -5.44
C ARG A 75 -1.08 7.62 -4.83
N ILE A 76 0.10 7.02 -4.89
CA ILE A 76 1.28 7.53 -4.19
C ILE A 76 2.38 7.79 -5.22
N LYS A 77 2.90 9.01 -5.22
CA LYS A 77 4.14 9.37 -5.91
C LYS A 77 5.24 9.53 -4.86
N LEU A 78 6.25 8.68 -4.94
CA LEU A 78 7.36 8.64 -3.98
C LEU A 78 8.33 9.82 -4.17
N PRO A 79 9.19 10.11 -3.17
CA PRO A 79 10.27 11.08 -3.31
C PRO A 79 11.12 10.83 -4.56
N GLU A 80 11.39 11.91 -5.29
CA GLU A 80 12.26 11.89 -6.45
C GLU A 80 13.73 11.85 -6.03
N LYS A 81 14.59 11.24 -6.86
CA LYS A 81 16.06 11.17 -6.68
C LYS A 81 16.47 10.31 -5.47
N ASP A 82 17.60 10.66 -4.85
CA ASP A 82 18.15 9.96 -3.70
C ASP A 82 17.23 10.13 -2.49
N SER A 83 16.65 9.01 -2.08
CA SER A 83 15.73 8.90 -0.94
C SER A 83 16.22 7.82 0.04
N ALA A 84 17.49 7.45 -0.01
CA ALA A 84 18.01 6.45 0.92
C ALA A 84 17.73 6.86 2.38
N GLY A 85 17.35 5.90 3.22
CA GLY A 85 16.93 6.11 4.61
C GLY A 85 15.49 6.62 4.77
N VAL A 86 14.83 7.12 3.72
CA VAL A 86 13.47 7.66 3.78
C VAL A 86 12.43 6.55 3.58
N ILE A 87 11.39 6.52 4.41
CA ILE A 87 10.25 5.61 4.27
C ILE A 87 8.99 6.42 3.96
N THR A 88 8.33 6.08 2.85
CA THR A 88 6.92 6.45 2.60
C THR A 88 6.06 5.27 2.98
N ALA A 89 5.09 5.44 3.88
CA ALA A 89 4.22 4.36 4.33
C ALA A 89 2.76 4.62 3.97
N PHE A 90 2.03 3.54 3.68
CA PHE A 90 0.57 3.47 3.61
C PHE A 90 0.16 2.20 4.33
N TYR A 91 -0.64 2.33 5.39
CA TYR A 91 -0.94 1.21 6.25
C TYR A 91 -2.32 1.32 6.86
N LEU A 92 -2.81 0.21 7.42
CA LEU A 92 -3.97 0.19 8.28
C LEU A 92 -3.52 -0.25 9.66
N THR A 93 -3.94 0.43 10.72
CA THR A 93 -3.59 0.05 12.10
C THR A 93 -4.75 0.25 13.07
N SER A 94 -4.84 -0.61 14.08
CA SER A 94 -5.76 -0.42 15.21
C SER A 94 -4.98 0.15 16.39
N HIS A 95 -5.45 1.24 17.01
CA HIS A 95 -4.73 1.87 18.12
C HIS A 95 -5.01 1.19 19.47
N THR A 96 -4.58 -0.07 19.59
CA THR A 96 -4.63 -0.87 20.83
C THR A 96 -3.24 -1.41 21.18
N ASN A 97 -3.06 -1.93 22.40
CA ASN A 97 -1.78 -2.50 22.81
C ASN A 97 -1.38 -3.73 21.98
N ASN A 98 -2.36 -4.52 21.56
CA ASN A 98 -2.16 -5.70 20.72
C ASN A 98 -2.73 -5.42 19.33
N HIS A 99 -2.20 -4.38 18.68
CA HIS A 99 -2.74 -3.89 17.43
C HIS A 99 -2.73 -4.94 16.32
N ASP A 100 -3.70 -4.84 15.42
CA ASP A 100 -3.63 -5.38 14.08
C ASP A 100 -3.10 -4.29 13.15
N GLU A 101 -2.27 -4.67 12.18
CA GLU A 101 -1.69 -3.73 11.22
C GLU A 101 -1.38 -4.39 9.87
N LEU A 102 -1.57 -3.64 8.79
CA LEU A 102 -1.33 -4.05 7.41
C LEU A 102 -0.49 -3.00 6.70
N ASP A 103 0.75 -3.33 6.39
CA ASP A 103 1.73 -2.33 5.95
C ASP A 103 2.06 -2.38 4.47
N PHE A 104 2.23 -1.20 3.89
CA PHE A 104 2.98 -0.95 2.65
C PHE A 104 4.01 0.13 2.94
N GLU A 105 5.28 -0.26 3.02
CA GLU A 105 6.41 0.62 3.28
C GLU A 105 7.32 0.67 2.06
N PHE A 106 7.39 1.84 1.43
CA PHE A 106 8.29 2.10 0.32
C PHE A 106 9.63 2.58 0.89
N LEU A 107 10.60 1.68 0.87
CA LEU A 107 11.95 1.91 1.36
C LEU A 107 12.75 2.61 0.28
N GLY A 108 13.09 3.86 0.55
CA GLY A 108 13.88 4.73 -0.31
C GLY A 108 15.26 4.17 -0.63
N ASN A 109 15.87 4.68 -1.69
CA ASN A 109 17.18 4.22 -2.15
C ASN A 109 17.96 5.36 -2.81
N LYS A 110 19.25 5.13 -3.05
CA LYS A 110 20.08 6.05 -3.82
C LYS A 110 19.51 6.24 -5.22
N GLU A 111 19.78 7.41 -5.79
CA GLU A 111 19.36 7.72 -7.16
C GLU A 111 19.81 6.63 -8.15
N GLY A 112 18.89 6.19 -9.01
CA GLY A 112 19.12 5.13 -9.99
C GLY A 112 19.08 3.70 -9.44
N LYS A 113 18.83 3.49 -8.14
CA LYS A 113 18.60 2.16 -7.55
C LYS A 113 17.10 1.90 -7.37
N PRO A 114 16.67 0.63 -7.42
CA PRO A 114 15.26 0.30 -7.25
C PRO A 114 14.78 0.60 -5.83
N ILE A 115 13.57 1.11 -5.72
CA ILE A 115 12.83 1.21 -4.46
C ILE A 115 12.38 -0.20 -4.06
N THR A 116 12.37 -0.47 -2.75
CA THR A 116 11.82 -1.71 -2.22
C THR A 116 10.46 -1.42 -1.62
N LEU A 117 9.43 -2.16 -2.03
CA LEU A 117 8.16 -2.19 -1.31
C LEU A 117 8.20 -3.35 -0.31
N GLN A 118 8.16 -3.01 0.97
CA GLN A 118 7.94 -3.95 2.06
C GLN A 118 6.46 -4.00 2.40
N THR A 119 5.96 -5.21 2.65
CA THR A 119 4.64 -5.42 3.28
C THR A 119 4.82 -6.18 4.57
N ASN A 120 4.00 -5.90 5.57
CA ASN A 120 3.96 -6.64 6.82
C ASN A 120 2.51 -6.86 7.27
N VAL A 121 2.31 -7.82 8.17
CA VAL A 121 1.00 -8.11 8.76
C VAL A 121 1.19 -8.35 10.25
N PHE A 122 0.62 -7.46 11.06
CA PHE A 122 0.46 -7.65 12.49
C PHE A 122 -0.96 -8.14 12.78
N ALA A 123 -1.06 -9.15 13.64
CA ALA A 123 -2.32 -9.62 14.18
C ALA A 123 -2.13 -9.89 15.67
N ASN A 124 -2.97 -9.29 16.51
CA ASN A 124 -2.89 -9.36 17.97
C ASN A 124 -1.48 -8.99 18.50
N GLY A 125 -0.91 -7.91 17.97
CA GLY A 125 0.43 -7.41 18.31
C GLY A 125 1.61 -8.25 17.78
N GLN A 126 1.35 -9.32 17.03
CA GLN A 126 2.40 -10.15 16.45
C GLN A 126 2.59 -9.83 14.98
N GLY A 127 3.72 -9.20 14.62
CA GLY A 127 4.14 -8.97 13.24
C GLY A 127 5.16 -9.99 12.76
N ASN A 128 6.32 -9.53 12.28
CA ASN A 128 7.43 -10.34 11.78
C ASN A 128 7.09 -11.14 10.50
N ARG A 129 6.17 -10.64 9.68
CA ARG A 129 5.70 -11.27 8.46
C ARG A 129 6.12 -10.47 7.23
N GLU A 130 7.36 -9.98 7.20
CA GLU A 130 7.80 -9.08 6.14
C GLU A 130 7.93 -9.82 4.79
N GLN A 131 7.47 -9.19 3.72
CA GLN A 131 7.77 -9.57 2.34
C GLN A 131 8.24 -8.34 1.59
N ARG A 132 9.28 -8.47 0.77
CA ARG A 132 9.86 -7.35 0.02
C ARG A 132 9.89 -7.66 -1.47
N ILE A 133 9.50 -6.66 -2.27
CA ILE A 133 9.63 -6.68 -3.72
C ILE A 133 10.40 -5.44 -4.19
N HIS A 134 11.29 -5.61 -5.16
CA HIS A 134 11.90 -4.46 -5.84
C HIS A 134 10.94 -3.92 -6.91
N LEU A 135 10.60 -2.64 -6.81
CA LEU A 135 9.76 -1.96 -7.78
C LEU A 135 10.60 -1.46 -8.95
N TRP A 136 10.39 -2.06 -10.12
CA TRP A 136 10.95 -1.61 -11.40
C TRP A 136 9.89 -0.92 -12.29
N PHE A 137 8.62 -0.93 -11.86
CA PHE A 137 7.45 -0.37 -12.56
C PHE A 137 6.28 -0.20 -11.57
N TYR A 138 5.20 0.47 -12.01
CA TYR A 138 3.98 0.73 -11.23
C TYR A 138 3.22 -0.57 -10.89
N VAL A 139 2.79 -0.73 -9.64
CA VAL A 139 1.97 -1.87 -9.18
C VAL A 139 0.50 -1.44 -9.14
N ASP A 140 -0.13 -1.40 -10.31
CA ASP A 140 -1.57 -1.13 -10.40
C ASP A 140 -2.33 -2.43 -10.68
N LYS A 141 -3.32 -2.74 -9.81
CA LYS A 141 -4.25 -3.88 -9.95
C LYS A 141 -3.61 -5.27 -9.98
N ILE A 142 -2.33 -5.36 -9.63
CA ILE A 142 -1.61 -6.62 -9.57
C ILE A 142 -1.51 -7.06 -8.11
N PRO A 143 -2.08 -8.22 -7.71
CA PRO A 143 -1.88 -8.76 -6.38
C PRO A 143 -0.39 -9.10 -6.18
N ILE A 144 0.19 -8.62 -5.08
CA ILE A 144 1.59 -8.90 -4.69
C ILE A 144 1.70 -9.74 -3.43
N ARG A 145 0.66 -9.73 -2.58
CA ARG A 145 0.56 -10.51 -1.35
C ARG A 145 -0.89 -10.87 -1.07
N VAL A 146 -1.11 -12.10 -0.59
CA VAL A 146 -2.39 -12.54 -0.01
C VAL A 146 -2.09 -13.15 1.36
N PHE A 147 -2.69 -12.60 2.41
CA PHE A 147 -2.66 -13.18 3.75
C PHE A 147 -4.05 -13.74 4.06
N LYS A 148 -4.17 -15.07 4.16
CA LYS A 148 -5.47 -15.74 4.31
C LYS A 148 -5.87 -15.85 5.79
N ASN A 149 -7.16 -15.79 6.06
CA ASN A 149 -7.70 -16.12 7.37
C ASN A 149 -7.56 -17.64 7.62
N ASN A 150 -6.51 -17.99 8.34
CA ASN A 150 -6.14 -19.36 8.71
C ASN A 150 -6.30 -19.60 10.22
N THR A 151 -7.25 -18.91 10.86
CA THR A 151 -7.52 -19.03 12.31
C THR A 151 -7.84 -20.46 12.74
N MET A 152 -8.44 -21.27 11.86
CA MET A 152 -8.72 -22.69 12.12
C MET A 152 -7.46 -23.55 12.36
N ILE A 153 -6.30 -23.12 11.86
CA ILE A 153 -5.00 -23.77 12.09
C ILE A 153 -4.12 -22.97 13.06
N GLY A 154 -4.70 -22.04 13.82
CA GLY A 154 -4.03 -21.28 14.87
C GLY A 154 -3.29 -20.02 14.42
N VAL A 155 -3.42 -19.62 13.14
CA VAL A 155 -2.80 -18.38 12.64
C VAL A 155 -3.66 -17.19 13.04
N SER A 156 -3.07 -16.21 13.72
CA SER A 156 -3.75 -14.96 14.05
C SER A 156 -4.06 -14.14 12.79
N TYR A 157 -5.23 -13.52 12.75
CA TYR A 157 -5.72 -12.74 11.60
C TYR A 157 -6.27 -11.40 12.06
N PRO A 158 -6.03 -10.29 11.32
CA PRO A 158 -6.61 -8.99 11.64
C PRO A 158 -8.12 -9.05 11.81
N SER A 159 -8.60 -8.53 12.93
CA SER A 159 -10.03 -8.56 13.33
C SER A 159 -10.49 -7.30 14.04
N GLN A 160 -9.55 -6.42 14.43
CA GLN A 160 -9.84 -5.14 15.03
C GLN A 160 -10.17 -4.09 13.96
N PRO A 161 -11.08 -3.15 14.23
CA PRO A 161 -11.27 -1.99 13.37
C PRO A 161 -9.98 -1.17 13.27
N MET A 162 -9.61 -0.78 12.05
CA MET A 162 -8.35 -0.06 11.78
C MET A 162 -8.61 1.30 11.14
N GLN A 163 -7.76 2.28 11.46
CA GLN A 163 -7.66 3.52 10.69
C GLN A 163 -6.73 3.30 9.50
N VAL A 164 -6.99 4.02 8.41
CA VAL A 164 -6.14 4.07 7.22
C VAL A 164 -5.18 5.23 7.38
N GLU A 165 -3.89 4.98 7.31
CA GLU A 165 -2.86 5.98 7.58
C GLU A 165 -1.80 6.01 6.47
N ALA A 166 -1.14 7.15 6.35
CA ALA A 166 0.03 7.31 5.52
C ALA A 166 1.02 8.30 6.13
N SER A 167 2.30 8.08 5.89
CA SER A 167 3.36 8.90 6.48
C SER A 167 4.62 8.95 5.61
N LEU A 168 5.46 9.94 5.89
CA LEU A 168 6.80 10.09 5.35
C LEU A 168 7.74 10.34 6.53
N TRP A 169 8.72 9.47 6.75
CA TRP A 169 9.55 9.49 7.94
C TRP A 169 10.95 8.90 7.73
N ASP A 170 11.85 9.17 8.66
CA ASP A 170 13.26 8.78 8.61
C ASP A 170 13.46 7.37 9.20
N GLY A 171 13.66 6.39 8.32
CA GLY A 171 13.90 4.99 8.64
C GLY A 171 15.39 4.62 8.64
N ASP A 172 16.27 5.59 8.87
CA ASP A 172 17.72 5.50 8.66
C ASP A 172 18.42 4.32 9.33
N SER A 173 17.81 3.79 10.41
CA SER A 173 18.35 2.64 11.14
C SER A 173 18.21 1.32 10.40
N TRP A 174 17.33 1.21 9.39
CA TRP A 174 17.09 -0.06 8.69
C TRP A 174 16.60 0.03 7.23
N ALA A 175 16.07 1.16 6.78
CA ALA A 175 15.33 1.28 5.52
C ALA A 175 16.14 0.86 4.28
N THR A 176 17.35 1.38 4.11
CA THR A 176 18.19 1.14 2.93
C THR A 176 19.41 0.31 3.29
N ASP A 177 19.63 -0.80 2.58
CA ASP A 177 20.75 -1.73 2.82
C ASP A 177 20.83 -2.24 4.27
N GLY A 178 19.68 -2.40 4.93
CA GLY A 178 19.62 -2.76 6.35
C GLY A 178 20.15 -1.67 7.27
N GLY A 179 20.04 -0.40 6.87
CA GLY A 179 20.50 0.77 7.62
C GLY A 179 21.96 1.16 7.37
N GLN A 180 22.66 0.51 6.42
CA GLN A 180 24.03 0.87 6.07
C GLN A 180 24.12 2.15 5.24
N THR A 181 23.16 2.37 4.34
CA THR A 181 23.07 3.59 3.56
C THR A 181 22.18 4.60 4.29
N LYS A 182 22.75 5.78 4.57
CA LYS A 182 22.12 6.81 5.39
C LYS A 182 21.37 7.88 4.60
N THR A 183 20.38 8.51 5.23
CA THR A 183 19.69 9.70 4.75
C THR A 183 20.68 10.83 4.52
N ASN A 184 20.79 11.26 3.26
CA ASN A 184 21.56 12.44 2.91
C ASN A 184 20.66 13.68 2.94
N TRP A 185 20.64 14.36 4.07
CA TRP A 185 19.83 15.55 4.32
C TRP A 185 20.10 16.74 3.39
N SER A 186 21.20 16.73 2.60
CA SER A 186 21.40 17.75 1.55
C SER A 186 20.40 17.63 0.39
N HIS A 187 19.69 16.50 0.28
CA HIS A 187 18.59 16.29 -0.68
C HIS A 187 17.21 16.67 -0.11
N ALA A 188 17.14 17.07 1.15
CA ALA A 188 15.89 17.53 1.76
C ALA A 188 15.41 18.86 1.12
N PRO A 189 14.09 19.14 1.13
CA PRO A 189 13.04 18.27 1.64
C PRO A 189 12.71 17.11 0.69
N PHE A 190 12.58 15.91 1.24
CA PHE A 190 12.02 14.75 0.55
C PHE A 190 10.50 14.91 0.46
N LYS A 191 9.89 14.55 -0.66
CA LYS A 191 8.49 14.88 -0.95
C LYS A 191 7.72 13.69 -1.49
N ALA A 192 6.70 13.24 -0.78
CA ALA A 192 5.78 12.22 -1.26
C ALA A 192 4.41 12.87 -1.54
N HIS A 193 3.76 12.47 -2.63
CA HIS A 193 2.45 12.98 -3.01
C HIS A 193 1.40 11.88 -2.96
N PHE A 194 0.22 12.22 -2.44
CA PHE A 194 -0.89 11.32 -2.21
C PHE A 194 -2.14 11.86 -2.88
N GLN A 195 -2.88 10.99 -3.53
CA GLN A 195 -4.19 11.25 -4.13
C GLN A 195 -5.10 10.04 -3.93
N GLY A 196 -6.36 10.13 -4.31
CA GLY A 196 -7.31 9.00 -4.28
C GLY A 196 -7.89 8.73 -2.91
N PHE A 197 -8.25 9.79 -2.16
CA PHE A 197 -8.67 9.74 -0.75
C PHE A 197 -10.06 9.12 -0.50
N ASN A 198 -10.73 8.61 -1.52
CA ASN A 198 -12.01 7.94 -1.34
C ASN A 198 -11.80 6.64 -0.57
N ILE A 199 -12.60 6.40 0.47
CA ILE A 199 -12.60 5.15 1.22
C ILE A 199 -13.86 4.36 0.90
N ASP A 200 -13.69 3.12 0.45
CA ASP A 200 -14.77 2.15 0.26
C ASP A 200 -14.68 1.09 1.37
N GLY A 201 -15.17 1.44 2.55
CA GLY A 201 -15.06 0.60 3.75
C GLY A 201 -16.31 0.63 4.61
N CYS A 202 -16.42 -0.33 5.52
CA CYS A 202 -17.47 -0.39 6.53
C CYS A 202 -17.01 0.33 7.81
N PRO A 203 -17.41 1.60 8.03
CA PRO A 203 -17.04 2.33 9.24
C PRO A 203 -17.62 1.67 10.49
N TYR A 204 -16.74 1.45 11.46
CA TYR A 204 -17.08 0.82 12.73
C TYR A 204 -18.02 1.71 13.56
N ASN A 205 -19.00 1.11 14.24
CA ASN A 205 -20.04 1.77 15.04
C ASN A 205 -20.99 2.76 14.33
N LEU A 206 -20.96 2.84 12.98
CA LEU A 206 -21.89 3.69 12.21
C LEU A 206 -22.90 2.89 11.37
N HIS A 207 -22.73 1.57 11.25
CA HIS A 207 -23.64 0.69 10.53
C HIS A 207 -24.41 -0.24 11.47
N SER A 208 -25.70 -0.45 11.16
CA SER A 208 -26.54 -1.42 11.86
C SER A 208 -26.26 -2.88 11.47
N LYS A 209 -25.47 -3.10 10.40
CA LYS A 209 -25.09 -4.43 9.92
C LYS A 209 -23.61 -4.72 10.22
N PRO A 210 -23.26 -5.99 10.47
CA PRO A 210 -21.87 -6.44 10.56
C PRO A 210 -21.03 -6.09 9.32
N CYS A 211 -19.75 -5.80 9.52
CA CYS A 211 -18.82 -5.46 8.45
C CYS A 211 -18.37 -6.66 7.59
N ASP A 212 -18.83 -7.87 7.90
CA ASP A 212 -18.69 -9.09 7.07
C ASP A 212 -19.98 -9.41 6.29
N SER A 213 -20.91 -8.45 6.20
CA SER A 213 -22.19 -8.64 5.54
C SER A 213 -22.08 -8.56 4.01
N SER A 214 -22.75 -9.47 3.31
CA SER A 214 -22.81 -9.54 1.83
C SER A 214 -23.42 -8.32 1.12
N ILE A 215 -23.87 -7.29 1.87
CA ILE A 215 -24.22 -5.99 1.31
C ILE A 215 -23.00 -5.29 0.71
N PHE A 216 -21.81 -5.53 1.27
CA PHE A 216 -20.56 -4.96 0.78
C PHE A 216 -20.08 -5.78 -0.41
N TRP A 217 -19.55 -5.10 -1.42
CA TRP A 217 -19.18 -5.80 -2.65
C TRP A 217 -17.99 -6.73 -2.46
N TRP A 218 -17.04 -6.37 -1.58
CA TRP A 218 -15.84 -7.15 -1.29
C TRP A 218 -16.14 -8.45 -0.54
N ASP A 219 -17.26 -8.55 0.17
CA ASP A 219 -17.66 -9.76 0.89
C ASP A 219 -18.42 -10.77 0.01
N LYS A 220 -18.60 -10.48 -1.28
CA LYS A 220 -19.21 -11.43 -2.22
C LYS A 220 -18.25 -12.59 -2.49
N GLU A 221 -18.81 -13.79 -2.61
CA GLU A 221 -18.07 -15.06 -2.82
C GLU A 221 -16.97 -14.97 -3.90
N LYS A 222 -17.23 -14.23 -4.99
CA LYS A 222 -16.26 -14.04 -6.08
C LYS A 222 -14.94 -13.35 -5.66
N TYR A 223 -14.88 -12.73 -4.49
CA TYR A 223 -13.69 -12.05 -3.95
C TYR A 223 -13.03 -12.82 -2.79
N TRP A 224 -13.60 -13.96 -2.37
CA TRP A 224 -13.01 -14.78 -1.31
C TRP A 224 -11.69 -15.44 -1.72
N SER A 225 -11.43 -15.52 -3.03
CA SER A 225 -10.17 -15.99 -3.58
C SER A 225 -9.83 -15.24 -4.86
N LEU A 226 -8.55 -15.21 -5.20
CA LEU A 226 -8.10 -14.72 -6.50
C LEU A 226 -8.70 -15.58 -7.61
N SER A 227 -9.15 -14.96 -8.69
CA SER A 227 -9.48 -15.67 -9.92
C SER A 227 -8.25 -16.41 -10.48
N SER A 228 -8.46 -17.39 -11.34
CA SER A 228 -7.36 -18.13 -11.98
C SER A 228 -6.41 -17.24 -12.81
N THR A 229 -6.88 -16.10 -13.30
CA THR A 229 -6.04 -15.11 -13.98
C THR A 229 -5.24 -14.29 -12.97
N GLU A 230 -5.86 -13.79 -11.91
CA GLU A 230 -5.17 -13.04 -10.85
C GLU A 230 -4.13 -13.90 -10.14
N GLN A 231 -4.43 -15.17 -9.88
CA GLN A 231 -3.49 -16.13 -9.29
C GLN A 231 -2.23 -16.34 -10.15
N ARG A 232 -2.38 -16.45 -11.47
CA ARG A 232 -1.23 -16.59 -12.38
C ARG A 232 -0.36 -15.35 -12.41
N VAL A 233 -0.98 -14.17 -12.40
CA VAL A 233 -0.25 -12.90 -12.34
C VAL A 233 0.46 -12.74 -10.99
N TYR A 234 -0.22 -13.07 -9.89
CA TYR A 234 0.32 -13.10 -8.53
C TYR A 234 1.59 -13.95 -8.44
N GLU A 235 1.53 -15.20 -8.93
CA GLU A 235 2.66 -16.13 -8.91
C GLU A 235 3.82 -15.63 -9.78
N ALA A 236 3.52 -15.14 -10.99
CA ALA A 236 4.53 -14.60 -11.89
C ALA A 236 5.27 -13.38 -11.29
N MET A 237 4.54 -12.50 -10.61
CA MET A 237 5.11 -11.37 -9.89
C MET A 237 6.05 -11.80 -8.78
N ARG A 238 5.58 -12.71 -7.92
CA ARG A 238 6.36 -13.19 -6.78
C ARG A 238 7.64 -13.90 -7.24
N ASN A 239 7.53 -14.77 -8.23
CA ASN A 239 8.68 -15.51 -8.77
C ASN A 239 9.75 -14.58 -9.37
N LYS A 240 9.37 -13.43 -9.91
CA LYS A 240 10.28 -12.52 -10.60
C LYS A 240 10.84 -11.40 -9.71
N TYR A 241 10.06 -10.88 -8.78
CA TYR A 241 10.37 -9.63 -8.08
C TYR A 241 10.52 -9.74 -6.56
N MET A 242 10.11 -10.86 -5.96
CA MET A 242 10.28 -11.08 -4.51
C MET A 242 11.76 -11.22 -4.16
N ASN A 243 12.27 -10.33 -3.31
CA ASN A 243 13.67 -10.35 -2.86
C ASN A 243 13.82 -10.74 -1.39
N TYR A 244 12.73 -10.70 -0.60
CA TYR A 244 12.69 -11.26 0.75
C TYR A 244 11.29 -11.79 1.04
N ASP A 245 11.21 -12.97 1.65
CA ASP A 245 9.96 -13.56 2.10
C ASP A 245 10.19 -14.27 3.43
N TYR A 246 9.54 -13.80 4.50
CA TYR A 246 9.65 -14.40 5.84
C TYR A 246 9.34 -15.91 5.84
N CYS A 247 8.47 -16.39 4.94
CA CYS A 247 8.16 -17.82 4.80
C CYS A 247 9.38 -18.67 4.41
N ASN A 248 10.36 -18.07 3.76
CA ASN A 248 11.59 -18.72 3.28
C ASN A 248 12.82 -18.39 4.14
N ASP A 249 12.70 -17.49 5.12
CA ASP A 249 13.78 -17.10 6.02
C ASP A 249 14.00 -18.18 7.09
N ARG A 250 14.76 -19.22 6.73
CA ARG A 250 15.08 -20.34 7.64
C ARG A 250 15.94 -19.96 8.85
N PRO A 251 16.88 -19.00 8.77
CA PRO A 251 17.56 -18.48 9.96
C PRO A 251 16.60 -17.89 11.00
N ARG A 252 15.59 -17.13 10.57
CA ARG A 252 14.58 -16.54 11.47
C ARG A 252 13.50 -17.54 11.88
N TYR A 253 13.07 -18.38 10.94
CA TYR A 253 12.02 -19.39 11.09
C TYR A 253 12.54 -20.77 10.68
N PRO A 254 13.25 -21.48 11.58
CA PRO A 254 13.70 -22.84 11.33
C PRO A 254 12.56 -23.77 10.94
N ILE A 255 11.38 -23.55 11.52
CA ILE A 255 10.10 -24.13 11.10
C ILE A 255 9.28 -23.00 10.47
N PRO A 256 8.91 -23.06 9.18
CA PRO A 256 8.09 -22.03 8.55
C PRO A 256 6.76 -21.84 9.29
N PRO A 257 6.26 -20.59 9.41
CA PRO A 257 4.95 -20.31 10.00
C PRO A 257 3.81 -21.09 9.32
N PRO A 258 2.75 -21.49 10.05
CA PRO A 258 1.70 -22.37 9.52
C PRO A 258 0.91 -21.82 8.32
N GLU A 259 0.89 -20.49 8.14
CA GLU A 259 0.27 -19.82 7.00
C GLU A 259 1.09 -19.90 5.70
N CYS A 260 2.36 -20.26 5.79
CA CYS A 260 3.26 -20.32 4.65
C CYS A 260 3.00 -21.59 3.81
N PRO A 261 3.25 -21.54 2.49
CA PRO A 261 3.27 -22.74 1.67
C PRO A 261 4.27 -23.76 2.22
N GLN A 262 3.83 -25.02 2.36
CA GLN A 262 4.68 -26.15 2.74
C GLN A 262 5.35 -26.76 1.52
#